data_AF-A0A5N9D147-F1
#
_entry.id   AF-A0A5N9D147-F1
#
_cell.length_a   1.000
_cell.length_b   1.000
_cell.length_c   1.000
_cell.angle_alpha   90.00
_cell.angle_beta   90.00
_cell.angle_gamma   90.00
#
_symmetry.space_group_name_H-M   'P 1'
#
loop_
_entity.id
_entity.type
_entity.pdbx_description
1 polymer ?
#
loop_
_entity_poly.entity_id
_entity_poly.type
_entity_poly.pdbx_seq_one_letter_code
_entity_poly.pdbx_strand_id
1 'polypeptide(L)'
;MTDRAKFISGVTTSLGHSEVHTPSPEPATAFSDSDEDAKLKAAAALAVATDRASELIEQMAKAAENTGWQVHRVSNLEDAAELIADICRGYGATSVLRSTHGVLTDIPLDVAVRDTGVTIDVTESTDPGDTTDSSEREEAKKAVFSADVGITGVDYAIAETGTVVLHPRKGLSRLVSLAPPAHIAVLRPGEVLES
;
A
#
# COMPACT_ATOMS: atom_id res chain seq x y z
N MET A 1 18.71 -2.47 18.08
CA MET A 1 18.56 -3.65 17.19
C MET A 1 18.62 -4.92 18.03
N THR A 2 17.47 -5.52 18.36
CA THR A 2 17.45 -6.84 19.01
C THR A 2 17.80 -7.87 17.94
N ASP A 3 18.91 -8.57 18.14
CA ASP A 3 19.36 -9.67 17.30
C ASP A 3 18.22 -10.69 17.09
N ARG A 4 17.90 -10.96 15.81
CA ARG A 4 16.84 -11.89 15.38
C ARG A 4 16.95 -13.22 16.11
N ALA A 5 18.17 -13.72 16.31
CA ALA A 5 18.41 -14.97 17.02
C ALA A 5 17.93 -14.90 18.49
N LYS A 6 18.18 -13.77 19.15
CA LYS A 6 17.78 -13.51 20.54
C LYS A 6 16.26 -13.40 20.67
N PHE A 7 15.60 -12.75 19.71
CA PHE A 7 14.14 -12.66 19.66
C PHE A 7 13.49 -14.04 19.50
N ILE A 8 13.95 -14.82 18.51
CA ILE A 8 13.40 -16.16 18.24
C ILE A 8 13.62 -17.10 19.44
N SER A 9 14.80 -17.03 20.07
CA SER A 9 15.06 -17.81 21.30
C SER A 9 14.09 -17.43 22.43
N GLY A 10 13.82 -16.13 22.63
CA GLY A 10 12.88 -15.67 23.66
C GLY A 10 11.46 -16.18 23.42
N VAL A 11 10.96 -16.08 22.18
CA VAL A 11 9.65 -16.62 21.79
C VAL A 11 9.59 -18.13 22.01
N THR A 12 10.64 -18.86 21.62
CA THR A 12 10.72 -20.33 21.76
C THR A 12 10.61 -20.75 23.22
N THR A 13 11.33 -20.09 24.12
CA THR A 13 11.23 -20.33 25.57
C THR A 13 9.85 -19.98 26.12
N SER A 14 9.25 -18.86 25.69
CA SER A 14 7.90 -18.48 26.13
C SER A 14 6.80 -19.46 25.68
N LEU A 15 7.02 -20.16 24.56
CA LEU A 15 6.15 -21.22 24.07
C LEU A 15 6.43 -22.59 24.73
N GLY A 16 7.38 -22.66 25.68
CA GLY A 16 7.71 -23.89 26.41
C GLY A 16 8.66 -24.83 25.65
N HIS A 17 9.30 -24.36 24.59
CA HIS A 17 10.29 -25.13 23.83
C HIS A 17 11.71 -24.76 24.26
N SER A 18 12.57 -25.78 24.39
CA SER A 18 13.98 -25.61 24.77
C SER A 18 14.90 -25.35 23.58
N GLU A 19 14.46 -25.71 22.37
CA GLU A 19 15.26 -25.62 21.15
C GLU A 19 14.44 -25.06 19.99
N VAL A 20 15.09 -24.19 19.20
CA VAL A 20 14.53 -23.67 17.95
C VAL A 20 14.59 -24.80 16.92
N HIS A 21 13.44 -25.38 16.61
CA HIS A 21 13.35 -26.37 15.54
C HIS A 21 13.19 -25.62 14.21
N THR A 22 14.25 -25.61 13.40
CA THR A 22 14.11 -25.27 11.98
C THR A 22 13.37 -26.42 11.30
N PRO A 23 12.18 -26.18 10.71
CA PRO A 23 11.51 -27.22 9.95
C PRO A 23 12.43 -27.69 8.81
N SER A 24 12.54 -29.00 8.64
CA SER A 24 13.16 -29.56 7.44
C SER A 24 12.42 -28.99 6.23
N PRO A 25 13.11 -28.60 5.15
CA PRO A 25 12.44 -28.23 3.92
C PRO A 25 11.72 -29.48 3.40
N GLU A 26 10.44 -29.62 3.71
CA GLU A 26 9.58 -30.67 3.16
C GLU A 26 9.06 -30.19 1.81
N PRO A 27 9.55 -30.74 0.68
CA PRO A 27 9.02 -30.42 -0.64
C PRO A 27 7.62 -31.01 -0.86
N ALA A 28 7.09 -31.83 0.06
CA ALA A 28 5.81 -32.52 -0.09
C ALA A 28 4.58 -31.58 -0.04
N THR A 29 4.74 -30.37 0.53
CA THR A 29 3.71 -29.31 0.54
C THR A 29 4.10 -28.08 -0.29
N ALA A 30 5.30 -28.09 -0.90
CA ALA A 30 5.78 -27.03 -1.77
C ALA A 30 5.14 -27.21 -3.17
N PHE A 31 3.96 -26.63 -3.34
CA PHE A 31 3.28 -26.55 -4.65
C PHE A 31 3.88 -25.47 -5.58
N SER A 32 5.00 -24.85 -5.22
CA SER A 32 5.49 -23.64 -5.87
C SER A 32 6.77 -23.83 -6.68
N ASP A 33 6.89 -22.97 -7.68
CA ASP A 33 8.14 -22.60 -8.35
C ASP A 33 9.29 -22.36 -7.35
N SER A 34 10.53 -22.51 -7.82
CA SER A 34 11.68 -22.04 -7.04
C SER A 34 11.66 -20.51 -6.91
N ASP A 35 12.37 -19.96 -5.93
CA ASP A 35 12.52 -18.50 -5.78
C ASP A 35 13.00 -17.82 -7.06
N GLU A 36 13.89 -18.47 -7.83
CA GLU A 36 14.40 -17.93 -9.09
C GLU A 36 13.35 -17.99 -10.20
N ASP A 37 12.61 -19.09 -10.30
CA ASP A 37 11.50 -19.22 -11.26
C ASP A 37 10.40 -18.19 -10.98
N ALA A 38 10.06 -17.96 -9.70
CA ALA A 38 9.09 -16.95 -9.29
C ALA A 38 9.53 -15.53 -9.68
N LYS A 39 10.82 -15.20 -9.48
CA LYS A 39 11.38 -13.89 -9.91
C LYS A 39 11.34 -13.73 -11.42
N LEU A 40 11.68 -14.77 -12.17
CA LEU A 40 11.63 -14.76 -13.64
C LEU A 40 10.20 -14.52 -14.15
N LYS A 41 9.21 -15.22 -13.57
CA LYS A 41 7.80 -15.01 -13.91
C LYS A 41 7.31 -13.61 -13.55
N ALA A 42 7.68 -13.09 -12.38
CA ALA A 42 7.33 -11.73 -11.98
C ALA A 42 7.92 -10.67 -12.94
N ALA A 43 9.19 -10.84 -13.34
CA ALA A 43 9.82 -9.94 -14.31
C ALA A 43 9.13 -9.99 -15.69
N ALA A 44 8.74 -11.18 -16.15
CA ALA A 44 7.99 -11.35 -17.39
C ALA A 44 6.61 -10.69 -17.31
N ALA A 45 5.89 -10.86 -16.19
CA ALA A 45 4.59 -10.23 -15.97
C ALA A 45 4.68 -8.69 -15.99
N LEU A 46 5.71 -8.12 -15.34
CA LEU A 46 5.95 -6.66 -15.35
C LEU A 46 6.30 -6.14 -16.76
N ALA A 47 7.03 -6.92 -17.55
CA ALA A 47 7.33 -6.56 -18.94
C ALA A 47 6.05 -6.52 -19.79
N VAL A 48 5.17 -7.52 -19.66
CA VAL A 48 3.86 -7.54 -20.33
C VAL A 48 2.97 -6.39 -19.87
N ALA A 49 2.93 -6.12 -18.56
CA ALA A 49 2.18 -5.01 -17.98
C ALA A 49 2.58 -3.65 -18.57
N THR A 50 3.88 -3.48 -18.82
CA THR A 50 4.41 -2.25 -19.43
C THR A 50 4.06 -2.16 -20.92
N ASP A 51 4.22 -3.26 -21.67
CA ASP A 51 3.94 -3.30 -23.13
C ASP A 51 2.45 -3.09 -23.44
N ARG A 52 1.57 -3.68 -22.63
CA ARG A 52 0.10 -3.62 -22.78
C ARG A 52 -0.57 -2.64 -21.82
N ALA A 53 0.18 -1.68 -21.26
CA ALA A 53 -0.31 -0.77 -20.23
C ALA A 53 -1.61 -0.05 -20.59
N SER A 54 -1.76 0.38 -21.85
CA SER A 54 -2.96 1.09 -22.32
C SER A 54 -4.20 0.20 -22.38
N GLU A 55 -4.04 -1.06 -22.76
CA GLU A 55 -5.13 -2.04 -22.82
C GLU A 55 -5.53 -2.48 -21.41
N LEU A 56 -4.54 -2.84 -20.59
CA LEU A 56 -4.75 -3.36 -19.24
C LEU A 56 -5.37 -2.31 -18.31
N ILE A 57 -4.95 -1.05 -18.37
CA ILE A 57 -5.58 0.03 -17.60
C ILE A 57 -7.02 0.29 -18.03
N GLU A 58 -7.35 0.05 -19.31
CA GLU A 58 -8.72 0.18 -19.80
C GLU A 58 -9.62 -0.94 -19.30
N GLN A 59 -9.13 -2.18 -19.36
CA GLN A 59 -9.82 -3.33 -18.81
C GLN A 59 -10.01 -3.19 -17.30
N MET A 60 -8.95 -2.83 -16.58
CA MET A 60 -8.97 -2.60 -15.13
C MET A 60 -10.00 -1.54 -14.74
N ALA A 61 -10.04 -0.40 -15.43
CA ALA A 61 -11.01 0.66 -15.13
C ALA A 61 -12.46 0.16 -15.26
N LYS A 62 -12.78 -0.58 -16.32
CA LYS A 62 -14.12 -1.17 -16.51
C LYS A 62 -14.45 -2.16 -15.41
N ALA A 63 -13.51 -3.02 -15.02
CA ALA A 63 -13.70 -3.98 -13.93
C ALA A 63 -13.86 -3.30 -12.56
N ALA A 64 -13.07 -2.25 -12.31
CA ALA A 64 -13.13 -1.46 -11.08
C ALA A 64 -14.47 -0.72 -10.95
N GLU A 65 -14.96 -0.08 -12.01
CA GLU A 65 -16.29 0.56 -12.03
C GLU A 65 -17.41 -0.45 -11.73
N ASN A 66 -17.33 -1.67 -12.30
CA ASN A 66 -18.29 -2.73 -12.04
C ASN A 66 -18.28 -3.25 -10.59
N THR A 67 -17.19 -3.04 -9.86
CA THR A 67 -17.06 -3.40 -8.44
C THR A 67 -17.36 -2.22 -7.50
N GLY A 68 -17.74 -1.07 -8.05
CA GLY A 68 -18.17 0.11 -7.30
C GLY A 68 -17.10 1.17 -7.06
N TRP A 69 -15.90 1.03 -7.65
CA TRP A 69 -14.88 2.08 -7.59
C TRP A 69 -15.28 3.29 -8.46
N GLN A 70 -14.99 4.48 -7.96
CA GLN A 70 -14.99 5.69 -8.79
C GLN A 70 -13.62 5.82 -9.45
N VAL A 71 -13.57 5.59 -10.76
CA VAL A 71 -12.32 5.61 -11.52
C VAL A 71 -12.14 6.97 -12.15
N HIS A 72 -10.98 7.58 -11.90
CA HIS A 72 -10.59 8.83 -12.51
C HIS A 72 -9.28 8.66 -13.27
N ARG A 73 -9.15 9.36 -14.41
CA ARG A 73 -7.93 9.36 -15.24
C ARG A 73 -7.43 10.77 -15.40
N VAL A 74 -6.12 10.92 -15.28
CA VAL A 74 -5.38 12.18 -15.37
C VAL A 74 -4.18 11.98 -16.28
N SER A 75 -3.77 13.05 -16.97
CA SER A 75 -2.71 12.96 -17.99
C SER A 75 -1.33 13.33 -17.46
N ASN A 76 -1.26 13.98 -16.30
CA ASN A 76 -0.02 14.42 -15.65
C ASN A 76 -0.16 14.41 -14.11
N LEU A 77 0.94 14.68 -13.42
CA LEU A 77 1.01 14.59 -11.95
C LEU A 77 0.35 15.80 -11.26
N GLU A 78 0.37 16.96 -11.91
CA GLU A 78 -0.27 18.18 -11.43
C GLU A 78 -1.80 18.04 -11.42
N ASP A 79 -2.38 17.58 -12.53
CA ASP A 79 -3.81 17.24 -12.66
C ASP A 79 -4.20 16.16 -11.62
N ALA A 80 -3.30 15.20 -11.35
CA ALA A 80 -3.52 14.19 -10.31
C ALA A 80 -3.65 14.84 -8.93
N ALA A 81 -2.76 15.78 -8.60
CA ALA A 81 -2.78 16.48 -7.31
C ALA A 81 -4.04 17.34 -7.16
N GLU A 82 -4.40 18.08 -8.20
CA GLU A 82 -5.61 18.93 -8.22
C GLU A 82 -6.87 18.08 -8.07
N LEU A 83 -7.00 17.00 -8.85
CA LEU A 83 -8.13 16.10 -8.78
C LEU A 83 -8.27 15.47 -7.39
N ILE A 84 -7.17 14.98 -6.79
CA ILE A 84 -7.21 14.37 -5.46
C ILE A 84 -7.64 15.41 -4.42
N ALA A 85 -7.11 16.64 -4.50
CA ALA A 85 -7.51 17.73 -3.61
C ALA A 85 -9.01 18.08 -3.76
N ASP A 86 -9.53 18.08 -4.99
CA ASP A 86 -10.94 18.29 -5.28
C ASP A 86 -11.83 17.16 -4.74
N ILE A 87 -11.39 15.89 -4.86
CA ILE A 87 -12.09 14.74 -4.26
C ILE A 87 -12.14 14.90 -2.73
N CYS A 88 -11.02 15.23 -2.09
CA CYS A 88 -10.96 15.48 -0.65
C CYS A 88 -11.91 16.60 -0.24
N ARG A 89 -11.94 17.71 -0.99
CA ARG A 89 -12.86 18.84 -0.74
C ARG A 89 -14.31 18.45 -0.95
N GLY A 90 -14.63 17.71 -2.02
CA GLY A 90 -15.98 17.24 -2.33
C GLY A 90 -16.53 16.29 -1.26
N TYR A 91 -15.65 15.51 -0.63
CA TYR A 91 -15.98 14.67 0.52
C TYR A 91 -16.11 15.44 1.85
N GLY A 92 -15.74 16.72 1.87
CA GLY A 92 -15.70 17.53 3.09
C GLY A 92 -14.61 17.09 4.07
N ALA A 93 -13.53 16.48 3.57
CA ALA A 93 -12.44 15.98 4.39
C ALA A 93 -11.73 17.16 5.09
N THR A 94 -11.41 16.97 6.37
CA THR A 94 -10.61 17.89 7.18
C THR A 94 -9.25 17.30 7.52
N SER A 95 -9.16 15.98 7.60
CA SER A 95 -7.95 15.22 7.86
C SER A 95 -7.74 14.14 6.82
N VAL A 96 -6.55 14.13 6.21
CA VAL A 96 -6.14 13.20 5.17
C VAL A 96 -4.86 12.50 5.62
N LEU A 97 -4.80 11.19 5.47
CA LEU A 97 -3.61 10.41 5.74
C LEU A 97 -3.11 9.78 4.45
N ARG A 98 -1.81 9.88 4.19
CA ARG A 98 -1.19 9.20 3.04
C ARG A 98 -0.04 8.27 3.42
N SER A 99 0.19 7.28 2.56
CA SER A 99 1.39 6.44 2.62
C SER A 99 2.60 7.09 1.96
N THR A 100 3.76 6.44 2.05
CA THR A 100 5.02 6.88 1.43
C THR A 100 5.35 6.18 0.12
N HIS A 101 4.31 5.70 -0.57
CA HIS A 101 4.48 5.10 -1.88
C HIS A 101 5.09 6.10 -2.87
N GLY A 102 6.03 5.64 -3.72
CA GLY A 102 6.77 6.51 -4.64
C GLY A 102 5.87 7.35 -5.56
N VAL A 103 4.76 6.77 -6.03
CA VAL A 103 3.77 7.50 -6.85
C VAL A 103 3.22 8.75 -6.16
N LEU A 104 3.04 8.71 -4.83
CA LEU A 104 2.53 9.83 -4.04
C LEU A 104 3.62 10.85 -3.71
N THR A 105 4.89 10.45 -3.76
CA THR A 105 6.05 11.35 -3.61
C THR A 105 6.30 12.13 -4.90
N ASP A 106 6.02 11.52 -6.06
CA ASP A 106 6.19 12.17 -7.36
C ASP A 106 5.08 13.20 -7.64
N ILE A 107 3.89 13.02 -7.06
CA ILE A 107 2.77 13.95 -7.16
C ILE A 107 2.95 15.09 -6.13
N PRO A 108 2.72 16.37 -6.48
CA PRO A 108 2.75 17.49 -5.53
C PRO A 108 1.53 17.51 -4.58
N LEU A 109 1.18 16.36 -4.01
CA LEU A 109 -0.04 16.09 -3.27
C LEU A 109 -0.15 16.91 -1.99
N ASP A 110 0.93 16.98 -1.20
CA ASP A 110 0.93 17.66 0.10
C ASP A 110 0.61 19.15 -0.03
N VAL A 111 1.12 19.78 -1.09
CA VAL A 111 0.87 21.20 -1.37
C VAL A 111 -0.57 21.39 -1.82
N ALA A 112 -1.02 20.60 -2.81
CA ALA A 112 -2.37 20.70 -3.36
C ALA A 112 -3.46 20.51 -2.28
N VAL A 113 -3.31 19.53 -1.38
CA VAL A 113 -4.27 19.28 -0.30
C VAL A 113 -4.20 20.36 0.79
N ARG A 114 -3.01 20.85 1.15
CA ARG A 114 -2.87 21.93 2.15
C ARG A 114 -3.44 23.26 1.67
N ASP A 115 -3.32 23.56 0.38
CA ASP A 115 -3.88 24.77 -0.21
C ASP A 115 -5.42 24.81 -0.14
N THR A 116 -6.08 23.65 0.05
CA THR A 116 -7.52 23.59 0.30
C THR A 116 -7.90 23.78 1.77
N GLY A 117 -6.93 23.97 2.67
CA GLY A 117 -7.14 24.10 4.12
C GLY A 117 -7.28 22.78 4.87
N VAL A 118 -6.98 21.65 4.22
CA VAL A 118 -7.09 20.29 4.79
C VAL A 118 -5.75 19.89 5.40
N THR A 119 -5.77 19.21 6.56
CA THR A 119 -4.54 18.69 7.16
C THR A 119 -4.17 17.37 6.51
N ILE A 120 -2.91 17.24 6.08
CA ILE A 120 -2.37 16.01 5.48
C ILE A 120 -1.17 15.51 6.28
N ASP A 121 -1.27 14.26 6.72
CA ASP A 121 -0.26 13.54 7.50
C ASP A 121 0.26 12.32 6.74
N VAL A 122 1.45 11.87 7.13
CA VAL A 122 2.15 10.73 6.52
C VAL A 122 2.40 9.66 7.57
N THR A 123 2.14 8.40 7.23
CA THR A 123 2.20 7.28 8.19
C THR A 123 3.62 6.90 8.63
N GLU A 124 4.67 7.51 8.07
CA GLU A 124 6.07 7.23 8.42
C GLU A 124 6.59 7.95 9.66
N SER A 125 5.80 8.79 10.32
CA SER A 125 6.22 9.48 11.55
C SER A 125 6.41 8.55 12.77
N THR A 126 6.65 7.25 12.60
CA THR A 126 7.05 6.37 13.70
C THR A 126 7.93 5.23 13.17
N ASP A 127 9.25 5.35 13.34
CA ASP A 127 10.17 4.25 13.09
C ASP A 127 9.87 3.11 14.09
N PRO A 128 9.50 1.89 13.65
CA PRO A 128 9.26 0.79 14.58
C PRO A 128 10.49 0.40 15.40
N GLY A 129 11.68 0.90 15.04
CA GLY A 129 12.95 0.68 15.73
C GLY A 129 13.39 1.75 16.74
N ASP A 130 12.72 2.90 16.85
CA ASP A 130 13.18 4.04 17.67
C ASP A 130 12.17 4.53 18.74
N THR A 131 10.92 4.07 18.72
CA THR A 131 9.92 4.53 19.70
C THR A 131 9.71 3.50 20.81
N THR A 132 10.43 3.72 21.91
CA THR A 132 10.24 2.99 23.18
C THR A 132 8.99 3.45 23.93
N ASP A 133 8.26 4.45 23.41
CA ASP A 133 7.12 5.05 24.08
C ASP A 133 5.78 4.52 23.53
N SER A 134 4.95 3.98 24.40
CA SER A 134 3.62 3.44 24.05
C SER A 134 2.63 4.55 23.69
N SER A 135 2.91 5.79 24.10
CA SER A 135 2.10 6.99 23.87
C SER A 135 2.04 7.37 22.37
N GLU A 136 3.19 7.47 21.71
CA GLU A 136 3.33 7.89 20.30
C GLU A 136 2.63 6.92 19.34
N ARG A 137 2.68 5.62 19.63
CA ARG A 137 1.95 4.60 18.86
C ARG A 137 0.43 4.74 18.99
N GLU A 138 -0.06 5.08 20.17
CA GLU A 138 -1.49 5.31 20.38
C GLU A 138 -1.96 6.61 19.74
N GLU A 139 -1.13 7.65 19.72
CA GLU A 139 -1.42 8.89 18.99
C GLU A 139 -1.44 8.68 17.47
N ALA A 140 -0.45 7.98 16.91
CA ALA A 140 -0.41 7.64 15.49
C ALA A 140 -1.63 6.79 15.09
N LYS A 141 -2.03 5.81 15.90
CA LYS A 141 -3.26 5.04 15.66
C LYS A 141 -4.50 5.95 15.70
N LYS A 142 -4.63 6.81 16.72
CA LYS A 142 -5.75 7.75 16.83
C LYS A 142 -5.84 8.64 15.60
N ALA A 143 -4.72 9.21 15.15
CA ALA A 143 -4.65 10.02 13.94
C ALA A 143 -5.15 9.26 12.72
N VAL A 144 -4.73 7.99 12.56
CA VAL A 144 -5.19 7.15 11.44
C VAL A 144 -6.68 6.83 11.50
N PHE A 145 -7.23 6.55 12.69
CA PHE A 145 -8.66 6.30 12.87
C PHE A 145 -9.53 7.57 12.80
N SER A 146 -8.94 8.75 13.02
CA SER A 146 -9.63 10.04 12.88
C SER A 146 -9.52 10.66 11.50
N ALA A 147 -8.74 10.07 10.59
CA ALA A 147 -8.60 10.58 9.23
C ALA A 147 -9.87 10.32 8.41
N ASP A 148 -10.29 11.31 7.63
CA ASP A 148 -11.48 11.25 6.78
C ASP A 148 -11.18 10.49 5.47
N VAL A 149 -9.96 10.64 4.95
CA VAL A 149 -9.51 10.03 3.70
C VAL A 149 -8.14 9.41 3.88
N GLY A 150 -7.99 8.17 3.40
CA GLY A 150 -6.73 7.48 3.25
C GLY A 150 -6.27 7.48 1.81
N ILE A 151 -5.03 7.86 1.55
CA ILE A 151 -4.44 7.87 0.20
C ILE A 151 -3.25 6.92 0.14
N THR A 152 -3.31 5.94 -0.76
CA THR A 152 -2.20 4.99 -0.96
C THR A 152 -1.81 4.94 -2.42
N GLY A 153 -0.52 4.70 -2.69
CA GLY A 153 -0.14 4.04 -3.94
C GLY A 153 -0.51 2.57 -3.92
N VAL A 154 -0.24 1.86 -5.02
CA VAL A 154 -0.50 0.42 -5.15
C VAL A 154 0.78 -0.32 -5.53
N ASP A 155 0.91 -1.58 -5.15
CA ASP A 155 2.03 -2.40 -5.64
C ASP A 155 1.71 -2.97 -7.03
N TYR A 156 0.46 -3.37 -7.25
CA TYR A 156 -0.10 -3.67 -8.57
C TYR A 156 -1.63 -3.73 -8.52
N ALA A 157 -2.26 -3.76 -9.69
CA ALA A 157 -3.68 -4.05 -9.85
C ALA A 157 -3.91 -5.21 -10.84
N ILE A 158 -5.05 -5.87 -10.76
CA ILE A 158 -5.44 -6.96 -11.66
C ILE A 158 -6.48 -6.44 -12.65
N ALA A 159 -6.16 -6.54 -13.94
CA ALA A 159 -7.00 -6.01 -15.02
C ALA A 159 -8.39 -6.65 -15.05
N GLU A 160 -8.47 -7.97 -14.86
CA GLU A 160 -9.73 -8.72 -15.00
C GLU A 160 -10.74 -8.40 -13.89
N THR A 161 -10.26 -8.22 -12.65
CA THR A 161 -11.13 -8.11 -11.47
C THR A 161 -11.25 -6.68 -10.93
N GLY A 162 -10.42 -5.75 -11.41
CA GLY A 162 -10.31 -4.40 -10.83
C GLY A 162 -9.72 -4.42 -9.41
N THR A 163 -9.06 -5.52 -9.02
CA THR A 163 -8.47 -5.66 -7.67
C THR A 163 -7.20 -4.83 -7.56
N VAL A 164 -7.09 -4.05 -6.49
CA VAL A 164 -5.88 -3.33 -6.10
C VAL A 164 -5.16 -4.10 -5.01
N VAL A 165 -3.85 -4.29 -5.17
CA VAL A 165 -3.02 -5.04 -4.22
C VAL A 165 -2.05 -4.12 -3.50
N LEU A 166 -2.05 -4.26 -2.17
CA LEU A 166 -1.21 -3.51 -1.24
C LEU A 166 -0.42 -4.50 -0.37
N HIS A 167 0.90 -4.51 -0.52
CA HIS A 167 1.85 -5.25 0.30
C HIS A 167 2.31 -4.38 1.46
N PRO A 168 1.89 -4.69 2.70
CA PRO A 168 2.25 -3.89 3.85
C PRO A 168 3.76 -3.95 4.10
N ARG A 169 4.36 -2.78 4.24
CA ARG A 169 5.79 -2.60 4.52
C ARG A 169 5.97 -1.33 5.35
N LYS A 170 7.20 -1.07 5.82
CA LYS A 170 7.51 0.20 6.48
C LYS A 170 7.09 1.35 5.54
N GLY A 171 6.26 2.26 6.05
CA GLY A 171 5.69 3.38 5.30
C GLY A 171 4.39 3.13 4.52
N LEU A 172 3.96 1.88 4.40
CA LEU A 172 2.66 1.49 3.83
C LEU A 172 1.87 0.66 4.85
N SER A 173 1.24 1.35 5.80
CA SER A 173 0.38 0.71 6.79
C SER A 173 -0.96 0.31 6.15
N ARG A 174 -1.41 -0.92 6.40
CA ARG A 174 -2.78 -1.37 6.04
C ARG A 174 -3.86 -0.44 6.58
N LEU A 175 -3.57 0.27 7.68
CA LEU A 175 -4.54 1.16 8.29
C LEU A 175 -4.87 2.37 7.40
N VAL A 176 -3.96 2.83 6.53
CA VAL A 176 -4.24 3.95 5.62
C VAL A 176 -5.38 3.62 4.66
N SER A 177 -5.44 2.38 4.16
CA SER A 177 -6.49 1.96 3.23
C SER A 177 -7.74 1.41 3.91
N LEU A 178 -7.69 1.10 5.21
CA LEU A 178 -8.76 0.36 5.90
C LEU A 178 -9.44 1.12 7.04
N ALA A 179 -8.77 2.08 7.67
CA ALA A 179 -9.32 2.80 8.81
C ALA A 179 -10.12 4.04 8.42
N PRO A 180 -9.65 4.90 7.48
CA PRO A 180 -10.46 6.00 6.98
C PRO A 180 -11.70 5.49 6.24
N PRO A 181 -12.84 6.19 6.33
CA PRO A 181 -14.07 5.80 5.65
C PRO A 181 -13.99 5.91 4.11
N ALA A 182 -13.09 6.74 3.59
CA ALA A 182 -12.80 6.86 2.16
C ALA A 182 -11.35 6.49 1.86
N HIS A 183 -11.14 5.71 0.81
CA HIS A 183 -9.81 5.30 0.35
C HIS A 183 -9.60 5.70 -1.12
N ILE A 184 -8.52 6.43 -1.37
CA ILE A 184 -8.04 6.79 -2.71
C ILE A 184 -6.80 5.95 -3.00
N ALA A 185 -6.89 5.07 -3.99
CA ALA A 185 -5.78 4.30 -4.51
C ALA A 185 -5.24 4.95 -5.79
N VAL A 186 -3.96 5.31 -5.80
CA VAL A 186 -3.28 5.91 -6.95
C VAL A 186 -2.40 4.86 -7.61
N LEU A 187 -2.61 4.62 -8.89
CA LEU A 187 -1.84 3.66 -9.69
C LEU A 187 -1.37 4.26 -11.01
N ARG A 188 -0.33 3.68 -11.57
CA ARG A 188 0.20 3.98 -12.91
C ARG A 188 -0.26 2.90 -13.91
N PRO A 189 -0.39 3.24 -15.20
CA PRO A 189 -0.79 2.27 -16.22
C PRO A 189 0.08 1.00 -16.27
N GLY A 190 1.40 1.13 -16.05
CA GLY A 190 2.33 -0.01 -16.04
C GLY A 190 2.30 -0.88 -14.78
N GLU A 191 1.45 -0.55 -13.80
CA GLU A 191 1.28 -1.31 -12.55
C GLU A 191 0.08 -2.27 -12.61
N VAL A 192 -0.55 -2.42 -13.79
CA VAL A 192 -1.70 -3.31 -13.99
C VAL A 192 -1.24 -4.62 -14.64
N LEU A 193 -1.50 -5.74 -13.97
CA LEU A 193 -1.18 -7.09 -14.43
C LEU A 193 -2.41 -7.74 -15.08
N GLU A 194 -2.15 -8.62 -16.04
CA GLU A 194 -3.14 -9.60 -16.50
C GLU A 194 -3.30 -10.75 -15.49
N SER A 195 -4.40 -11.49 -15.59
CA SER A 195 -4.65 -12.67 -14.75
C SER A 195 -3.87 -13.90 -15.21
#